data_AF-A0AAI9GET1-F1
#
_entry.id   AF-A0AAI9GET1-F1
#
_cell.length_a   1.000
_cell.length_b   1.000
_cell.length_c   1.000
_cell.angle_alpha   90.00
_cell.angle_beta   90.00
_cell.angle_gamma   90.00
#
_symmetry.space_group_name_H-M   'P 1'
#
loop_
_entity.id
_entity.type
_entity.pdbx_description
1 polymer ?
#
loop_
_entity_poly.entity_id
_entity_poly.type
_entity_poly.pdbx_seq_one_letter_code
_entity_poly.pdbx_strand_id
1 'polypeptide(L)'
;MNYIDQFINFVSTLYTPRRACTTLFMICGGVLSLCIILPLLHLWLTTAIKPIAQNYETYILLISLVIGVSLGIVVFSIVDLIVLTIYEHLISKKKKSQSELKAIKEKNIRDEVIFSNFKTAYFHLSIDKINIIRSLITFPSLSFHSEHEDVKFLEKSGWIEALTYISDEEKVYQLNQTIRLYADDRWNEEVNFNTDHFHSFDAETAISIINAMSDVKIKAELDEFNFSFYKSDIEKCFEVSEFTETLYSLRFKERYEKKFSELHLKPFRSERLFSIKVRENIPDLDIPF
;
A
#
# COMPACT_ATOMS: atom_id res chain seq x y z
N MET A 1 65.95 -33.90 19.49
CA MET A 1 64.63 -33.26 19.33
C MET A 1 64.26 -33.39 17.87
N ASN A 2 63.20 -34.14 17.54
CA ASN A 2 62.95 -34.62 16.19
C ASN A 2 62.14 -33.56 15.40
N TYR A 3 62.72 -33.02 14.33
CA TYR A 3 62.12 -31.93 13.54
C TYR A 3 60.75 -32.29 12.94
N ILE A 4 60.49 -33.59 12.75
CA ILE A 4 59.23 -34.13 12.26
C ILE A 4 58.10 -33.91 13.28
N ASP A 5 58.37 -34.10 14.58
CA ASP A 5 57.36 -33.90 15.63
C ASP A 5 57.03 -32.42 15.83
N GLN A 6 58.00 -31.52 15.60
CA GLN A 6 57.76 -30.07 15.58
C GLN A 6 56.93 -29.64 14.37
N PHE A 7 57.18 -30.24 13.20
CA PHE A 7 56.40 -29.97 11.99
C PHE A 7 54.96 -30.48 12.12
N ILE A 8 54.76 -31.68 12.65
CA ILE A 8 53.42 -32.24 12.88
C ILE A 8 52.67 -31.41 13.93
N ASN A 9 53.32 -30.98 15.01
CA ASN A 9 52.71 -30.08 15.99
C ASN A 9 52.36 -28.72 15.39
N PHE A 10 53.21 -28.16 14.53
CA PHE A 10 52.95 -26.90 13.82
C PHE A 10 51.75 -27.01 12.87
N VAL A 11 51.66 -28.10 12.10
CA VAL A 11 50.51 -28.40 11.24
C VAL A 11 49.24 -28.59 12.08
N SER A 12 49.35 -29.23 13.24
CA SER A 12 48.25 -29.41 14.18
C SER A 12 47.83 -28.13 14.92
N THR A 13 48.58 -27.02 14.84
CA THR A 13 48.13 -25.72 15.39
C THR A 13 47.31 -24.89 14.39
N LEU A 14 47.23 -25.32 13.12
CA LEU A 14 46.56 -24.62 12.02
C LEU A 14 45.06 -24.97 11.86
N TYR A 15 44.40 -25.61 12.84
CA TYR A 15 43.01 -26.12 12.73
C TYR A 15 41.92 -25.09 12.35
N THR A 16 42.22 -23.80 12.34
CA THR A 16 41.28 -22.78 11.86
C THR A 16 41.84 -22.11 10.60
N PRO A 17 41.00 -21.90 9.55
CA PRO A 17 41.43 -21.22 8.32
C PRO A 17 42.08 -19.86 8.58
N ARG A 18 41.61 -19.14 9.62
CA ARG A 18 42.18 -17.87 10.06
C ARG A 18 43.64 -18.02 10.51
N ARG A 19 43.94 -19.00 11.38
CA ARG A 19 45.32 -19.28 11.84
C ARG A 19 46.21 -19.77 10.70
N ALA A 20 45.66 -20.55 9.76
CA ALA A 20 46.37 -20.97 8.55
C ALA A 20 46.79 -19.76 7.69
N CYS A 21 45.87 -18.83 7.43
CA CYS A 21 46.19 -17.60 6.73
C CYS A 21 47.17 -16.71 7.50
N THR A 22 47.01 -16.49 8.80
CA THR A 22 47.97 -15.71 9.60
C THR A 22 49.38 -16.28 9.47
N THR A 23 49.50 -17.61 9.49
CA THR A 23 50.77 -18.31 9.38
C THR A 23 51.39 -18.18 8.00
N LEU A 24 50.58 -18.26 6.93
CA LEU A 24 51.02 -17.95 5.57
C LEU A 24 51.56 -16.52 5.46
N PHE A 25 50.84 -15.53 6.00
CA PHE A 25 51.28 -14.13 5.98
C PHE A 25 52.54 -13.89 6.83
N MET A 26 52.71 -14.59 7.96
CA MET A 26 53.95 -14.58 8.74
C MET A 26 55.13 -15.14 7.95
N ILE A 27 54.94 -16.27 7.26
CA ILE A 27 55.98 -16.89 6.43
C ILE A 27 56.32 -15.99 5.24
N CYS A 28 55.33 -15.47 4.52
CA CYS A 28 55.54 -14.53 3.42
C CYS A 28 56.25 -13.25 3.88
N GLY A 29 55.87 -12.69 5.03
CA GLY A 29 56.51 -11.52 5.63
C GLY A 29 57.97 -11.80 6.01
N GLY A 30 58.25 -12.95 6.60
CA GLY A 30 59.60 -13.42 6.89
C GLY A 30 60.45 -13.58 5.63
N VAL A 31 59.93 -14.22 4.59
CA VAL A 31 60.62 -14.42 3.30
C VAL A 31 60.89 -13.08 2.60
N LEU A 32 59.88 -12.20 2.51
CA LEU A 32 60.04 -10.86 1.92
C LEU A 32 61.07 -10.03 2.69
N SER A 33 61.11 -10.16 4.01
CA SER A 33 62.11 -9.49 4.83
C SER A 33 63.53 -9.99 4.55
N LEU A 34 63.71 -11.30 4.38
CA LEU A 34 65.01 -11.86 3.98
C LEU A 34 65.45 -11.39 2.58
N CYS A 35 64.51 -11.18 1.65
CA CYS A 35 64.83 -10.71 0.30
C CYS A 35 65.10 -9.20 0.22
N ILE A 36 64.38 -8.39 1.00
CA ILE A 36 64.33 -6.91 0.82
C ILE A 36 64.94 -6.18 2.03
N ILE A 37 64.52 -6.53 3.24
CA ILE A 37 64.89 -5.81 4.47
C ILE A 37 66.27 -6.23 4.96
N LEU A 38 66.65 -7.51 4.81
CA LEU A 38 67.94 -8.03 5.23
C LEU A 38 69.14 -7.36 4.52
N PRO A 39 69.16 -7.17 3.18
CA PRO A 39 70.23 -6.42 2.51
C PRO A 39 70.36 -4.98 3.02
N LEU A 40 69.21 -4.31 3.24
CA LEU A 40 69.14 -2.95 3.78
C LEU A 40 69.68 -2.88 5.21
N LEU A 41 69.27 -3.80 6.09
CA LEU A 41 69.78 -3.88 7.45
C LEU A 41 71.28 -4.20 7.46
N HIS A 42 71.77 -5.10 6.60
CA HIS A 42 73.19 -5.37 6.50
C HIS A 42 73.99 -4.12 6.10
N LEU A 43 73.50 -3.30 5.19
CA LEU A 43 74.17 -2.06 4.80
C LEU A 43 74.31 -1.08 5.98
N TRP A 44 73.28 -0.97 6.82
CA TRP A 44 73.19 0.04 7.87
C TRP A 44 73.66 -0.42 9.26
N LEU A 45 73.32 -1.65 9.68
CA LEU A 45 73.62 -2.16 11.03
C LEU A 45 75.02 -2.78 11.13
N THR A 46 75.63 -3.21 10.03
CA THR A 46 76.94 -3.88 10.09
C THR A 46 78.01 -2.97 10.69
N THR A 47 78.03 -1.68 10.34
CA THR A 47 78.99 -0.70 10.89
C THR A 47 78.76 -0.45 12.39
N ALA A 48 77.52 -0.53 12.87
CA ALA A 48 77.16 -0.28 14.26
C ALA A 48 77.39 -1.50 15.18
N ILE A 49 77.14 -2.72 14.69
CA ILE A 49 77.10 -3.92 15.55
C ILE A 49 78.40 -4.74 15.49
N LYS A 50 79.11 -4.70 14.36
CA LYS A 50 80.40 -5.40 14.18
C LYS A 50 81.43 -5.12 15.29
N PRO A 51 81.57 -3.90 15.86
CA PRO A 51 82.53 -3.67 16.95
C PRO A 51 82.08 -4.21 18.31
N ILE A 52 80.80 -4.60 18.47
CA ILE A 52 80.20 -4.95 19.78
C ILE A 52 79.98 -6.45 19.93
N ALA A 53 79.74 -7.17 18.83
CA ALA A 53 79.41 -8.59 18.86
C ALA A 53 80.16 -9.39 17.78
N GLN A 54 80.79 -10.50 18.17
CA GLN A 54 81.48 -11.40 17.24
C GLN A 54 80.52 -12.09 16.25
N ASN A 55 79.27 -12.35 16.65
CA ASN A 55 78.24 -12.99 15.81
C ASN A 55 77.19 -11.99 15.28
N TYR A 56 77.62 -10.79 14.85
CA TYR A 56 76.72 -9.70 14.42
C TYR A 56 75.78 -10.09 13.28
N GLU A 57 76.18 -11.00 12.38
CA GLU A 57 75.35 -11.45 11.25
C GLU A 57 74.11 -12.21 11.72
N THR A 58 74.24 -13.03 12.76
CA THR A 58 73.11 -13.75 13.35
C THR A 58 72.10 -12.79 13.99
N TYR A 59 72.58 -11.71 14.61
CA TYR A 59 71.71 -10.68 15.17
C TYR A 59 70.96 -9.89 14.10
N ILE A 60 71.63 -9.49 13.01
CA ILE A 60 71.02 -8.79 11.89
C ILE A 60 69.95 -9.66 11.21
N LEU A 61 70.25 -10.95 11.02
CA LEU A 61 69.31 -11.93 10.46
C LEU A 61 68.08 -12.11 11.35
N LEU A 62 68.28 -12.20 12.67
CA LEU A 62 67.19 -12.35 13.64
C LEU A 62 66.30 -11.09 13.69
N ILE A 63 66.90 -9.90 13.68
CA ILE A 63 66.17 -8.62 13.64
C ILE A 63 65.33 -8.52 12.35
N SER A 64 65.93 -8.87 11.21
CA SER A 64 65.22 -8.88 9.93
C SER A 64 64.02 -9.84 9.95
N LEU A 65 64.22 -11.06 10.48
CA LEU A 65 63.16 -12.06 10.54
C LEU A 65 62.01 -11.62 11.47
N VAL A 66 62.33 -11.02 12.63
CA VAL A 66 61.33 -10.50 13.56
C VAL A 66 60.52 -9.36 12.92
N ILE A 67 61.17 -8.42 12.23
CA ILE A 67 60.49 -7.33 11.52
C ILE A 67 59.56 -7.89 10.43
N GLY A 68 60.04 -8.85 9.65
CA GLY A 68 59.28 -9.49 8.57
C GLY A 68 58.04 -10.22 9.05
N VAL A 69 58.19 -11.07 10.06
CA VAL A 69 57.07 -11.81 10.66
C VAL A 69 56.05 -10.85 11.26
N SER A 70 56.51 -9.81 11.97
CA SER A 70 55.64 -8.80 12.57
C SER A 70 54.84 -8.03 11.52
N LEU A 71 55.50 -7.61 10.43
CA LEU A 71 54.85 -6.92 9.31
C LEU A 71 53.79 -7.82 8.64
N GLY A 72 54.09 -9.10 8.46
CA GLY A 72 53.13 -10.09 7.94
C GLY A 72 51.86 -10.19 8.78
N ILE A 73 51.99 -10.19 10.12
CA ILE A 73 50.84 -10.21 11.05
C ILE A 73 50.02 -8.92 10.92
N VAL A 74 50.67 -7.76 10.83
CA VAL A 74 49.99 -6.46 10.69
C VAL A 74 49.18 -6.41 9.39
N VAL A 75 49.79 -6.82 8.27
CA VAL A 75 49.12 -6.86 6.97
C VAL A 75 47.92 -7.80 6.99
N PHE A 76 48.07 -9.00 7.55
CA PHE A 76 46.95 -9.93 7.70
C PHE A 76 45.81 -9.33 8.54
N SER A 77 46.14 -8.65 9.64
CA SER A 77 45.15 -8.04 10.52
C SER A 77 44.34 -6.94 9.83
N ILE A 78 44.99 -6.15 8.95
CA ILE A 78 44.31 -5.13 8.14
C ILE A 78 43.37 -5.80 7.12
N VAL A 79 43.84 -6.82 6.41
CA VAL A 79 43.02 -7.55 5.43
C VAL A 79 41.81 -8.21 6.10
N ASP A 80 42.03 -8.85 7.24
CA ASP A 80 40.98 -9.52 8.03
C ASP A 80 39.91 -8.52 8.49
N LEU A 81 40.33 -7.33 8.96
CA LEU A 81 39.42 -6.24 9.34
C LEU A 81 38.57 -5.77 8.14
N ILE A 82 39.19 -5.59 6.97
CA ILE A 82 38.49 -5.17 5.75
C ILE A 82 37.46 -6.23 5.33
N VAL A 83 37.84 -7.50 5.33
CA VAL A 83 36.94 -8.61 4.95
C VAL A 83 35.76 -8.72 5.91
N LEU A 84 35.99 -8.62 7.22
CA LEU A 84 34.94 -8.60 8.24
C LEU A 84 33.97 -7.44 8.00
N THR A 85 34.49 -6.24 7.77
CA THR A 85 33.67 -5.04 7.54
C THR A 85 32.79 -5.19 6.30
N ILE A 86 33.34 -5.71 5.19
CA ILE A 86 32.58 -5.97 3.96
C ILE A 86 31.50 -7.03 4.20
N TYR A 87 31.84 -8.11 4.89
CA TYR A 87 30.92 -9.21 5.19
C TYR A 87 29.74 -8.75 6.05
N GLU A 88 30.00 -7.99 7.11
CA GLU A 88 28.98 -7.40 7.97
C GLU A 88 28.05 -6.47 7.19
N HIS A 89 28.63 -5.62 6.32
CA HIS A 89 27.85 -4.72 5.47
C HIS A 89 26.93 -5.49 4.52
N LEU A 90 27.43 -6.53 3.84
CA LEU A 90 26.63 -7.36 2.92
C LEU A 90 25.50 -8.10 3.64
N ILE A 91 25.76 -8.65 4.83
CA ILE A 91 24.72 -9.29 5.65
C ILE A 91 23.66 -8.29 6.07
N SER A 92 24.06 -7.11 6.54
CA SER A 92 23.11 -6.08 6.98
C SER A 92 22.18 -5.65 5.84
N LYS A 93 22.74 -5.45 4.64
CA LYS A 93 21.99 -5.11 3.43
C LYS A 93 21.02 -6.23 3.02
N LYS A 94 21.46 -7.49 3.07
CA LYS A 94 20.61 -8.65 2.76
C LYS A 94 19.47 -8.80 3.76
N LYS A 95 19.74 -8.63 5.06
CA LYS A 95 18.71 -8.66 6.12
C LYS A 95 17.66 -7.56 5.91
N LYS A 96 18.10 -6.33 5.62
CA LYS A 96 17.20 -5.20 5.35
C LYS A 96 16.30 -5.46 4.13
N SER A 97 16.89 -5.93 3.03
CA SER A 97 16.14 -6.30 1.83
C SER A 97 15.13 -7.43 2.10
N GLN A 98 15.52 -8.46 2.87
CA GLN A 98 14.60 -9.53 3.24
C GLN A 98 13.46 -9.05 4.15
N SER A 99 13.72 -8.13 5.08
CA SER A 99 12.65 -7.57 5.93
C SER A 99 11.68 -6.72 5.11
N GLU A 100 12.17 -5.89 4.19
CA GLU A 100 11.32 -5.10 3.29
C GLU A 100 10.45 -6.02 2.42
N LEU A 101 11.03 -7.09 1.87
CA LEU A 101 10.31 -8.03 1.02
C LEU A 101 9.28 -8.86 1.80
N LYS A 102 9.54 -9.17 3.08
CA LYS A 102 8.55 -9.77 3.98
C LYS A 102 7.41 -8.80 4.28
N ALA A 103 7.72 -7.54 4.61
CA ALA A 103 6.72 -6.52 4.88
C ALA A 103 5.79 -6.29 3.67
N ILE A 104 6.34 -6.28 2.44
CA ILE A 104 5.55 -6.17 1.20
C ILE A 104 4.64 -7.39 1.03
N LYS A 105 5.16 -8.61 1.25
CA LYS A 105 4.34 -9.84 1.16
C LYS A 105 3.21 -9.85 2.19
N GLU A 106 3.51 -9.49 3.43
CA GLU A 106 2.52 -9.42 4.51
C GLU A 106 1.46 -8.36 4.23
N LYS A 107 1.85 -7.20 3.70
CA LYS A 107 0.92 -6.17 3.24
C LYS A 107 0.00 -6.71 2.15
N ASN A 108 0.56 -7.32 1.10
CA ASN A 108 -0.23 -7.86 0.00
C ASN A 108 -1.24 -8.93 0.45
N ILE A 109 -0.82 -9.82 1.36
CA ILE A 109 -1.73 -10.82 1.94
C ILE A 109 -2.87 -10.14 2.71
N ARG A 110 -2.55 -9.12 3.51
CA ARG A 110 -3.57 -8.36 4.25
C ARG A 110 -4.54 -7.66 3.30
N ASP A 111 -4.03 -7.01 2.26
CA ASP A 111 -4.82 -6.30 1.26
C ASP A 111 -5.76 -7.29 0.53
N GLU A 112 -5.26 -8.47 0.15
CA GLU A 112 -6.06 -9.53 -0.47
C GLU A 112 -7.18 -10.04 0.46
N VAL A 113 -6.90 -10.21 1.75
CA VAL A 113 -7.90 -10.61 2.76
C VAL A 113 -8.96 -9.52 2.94
N ILE A 114 -8.55 -8.25 3.06
CA ILE A 114 -9.47 -7.10 3.17
C ILE A 114 -10.39 -7.07 1.94
N PHE A 115 -9.82 -7.21 0.75
CA PHE A 115 -10.57 -7.22 -0.51
C PHE A 115 -11.56 -8.37 -0.60
N SER A 116 -11.13 -9.60 -0.29
CA SER A 116 -11.98 -10.79 -0.34
C SER A 116 -13.17 -10.69 0.64
N ASN A 117 -12.90 -10.22 1.86
CA ASN A 117 -13.92 -10.01 2.87
C ASN A 117 -14.91 -8.92 2.43
N PHE A 118 -14.41 -7.79 1.90
CA PHE A 118 -15.27 -6.73 1.39
C PHE A 118 -16.17 -7.22 0.26
N LYS A 119 -15.61 -7.92 -0.73
CA LYS A 119 -16.34 -8.46 -1.87
C LYS A 119 -17.50 -9.36 -1.46
N THR A 120 -17.29 -10.19 -0.45
CA THR A 120 -18.34 -11.09 0.08
C THR A 120 -19.37 -10.32 0.90
N ALA A 121 -18.94 -9.36 1.72
CA ALA A 121 -19.82 -8.63 2.62
C ALA A 121 -20.65 -7.53 1.93
N TYR A 122 -20.17 -6.98 0.81
CA TYR A 122 -20.74 -5.79 0.16
C TYR A 122 -22.26 -5.88 -0.06
N PHE A 123 -22.74 -7.03 -0.54
CA PHE A 123 -24.17 -7.25 -0.82
C PHE A 123 -25.05 -7.39 0.42
N HIS A 124 -24.44 -7.50 1.60
CA HIS A 124 -25.13 -7.65 2.88
C HIS A 124 -24.98 -6.40 3.76
N LEU A 125 -24.33 -5.34 3.26
CA LEU A 125 -24.21 -4.09 3.98
C LEU A 125 -25.53 -3.34 4.00
N SER A 126 -25.80 -2.67 5.12
CA SER A 126 -26.93 -1.74 5.20
C SER A 126 -26.71 -0.54 4.27
N ILE A 127 -27.82 0.09 3.87
CA ILE A 127 -27.79 1.25 2.98
C ILE A 127 -26.94 2.40 3.57
N ASP A 128 -26.95 2.60 4.88
CA ASP A 128 -26.17 3.64 5.55
C ASP A 128 -24.66 3.42 5.40
N LYS A 129 -24.21 2.17 5.56
CA LYS A 129 -22.80 1.79 5.35
C LYS A 129 -22.39 1.99 3.89
N ILE A 130 -23.27 1.60 2.96
CA ILE A 130 -23.05 1.81 1.53
C ILE A 130 -22.98 3.30 1.19
N ASN A 131 -23.83 4.13 1.80
CA ASN A 131 -23.82 5.58 1.58
C ASN A 131 -22.52 6.22 2.09
N ILE A 132 -22.00 5.80 3.25
CA ILE A 132 -20.68 6.25 3.74
C ILE A 132 -19.58 5.90 2.72
N ILE A 133 -19.58 4.66 2.22
CA ILE A 133 -18.62 4.21 1.19
C ILE A 133 -18.73 5.09 -0.07
N ARG A 134 -19.95 5.31 -0.57
CA ARG A 134 -20.22 6.15 -1.75
C ARG A 134 -19.71 7.58 -1.55
N SER A 135 -19.99 8.19 -0.40
CA SER A 135 -19.47 9.53 -0.08
C SER A 135 -17.94 9.58 -0.10
N LEU A 136 -17.25 8.53 0.37
CA LEU A 136 -15.78 8.42 0.33
C LEU A 136 -15.21 8.04 -1.06
N ILE A 137 -16.04 7.52 -1.96
CA ILE A 137 -15.67 7.38 -3.38
C ILE A 137 -15.70 8.76 -4.03
N THR A 138 -16.76 9.53 -3.83
CA THR A 138 -16.93 10.88 -4.39
C THR A 138 -15.90 11.86 -3.85
N PHE A 139 -15.77 11.91 -2.54
CA PHE A 139 -14.86 12.80 -1.84
C PHE A 139 -13.69 11.98 -1.32
N PRO A 140 -12.44 12.28 -1.73
CA PRO A 140 -11.26 11.48 -1.34
C PRO A 140 -11.10 11.31 0.18
N SER A 141 -11.59 12.27 0.95
CA SER A 141 -11.59 12.23 2.41
C SER A 141 -12.77 13.02 2.97
N LEU A 142 -13.43 12.50 4.00
CA LEU A 142 -14.52 13.15 4.72
C LEU A 142 -14.39 12.94 6.23
N SER A 143 -14.90 13.88 7.01
CA SER A 143 -14.98 13.72 8.46
C SER A 143 -16.24 12.95 8.85
N PHE A 144 -16.07 12.05 9.82
CA PHE A 144 -17.16 11.32 10.44
C PHE A 144 -16.93 11.24 11.94
N HIS A 145 -18.04 11.16 12.68
CA HIS A 145 -17.99 10.89 14.11
C HIS A 145 -17.49 9.46 14.33
N SER A 146 -16.34 9.32 14.99
CA SER A 146 -15.68 8.02 15.21
C SER A 146 -16.47 7.08 16.09
N GLU A 147 -17.41 7.59 16.89
CA GLU A 147 -18.23 6.77 17.78
C GLU A 147 -19.46 6.17 17.09
N HIS A 148 -19.80 6.64 15.89
CA HIS A 148 -20.92 6.14 15.10
C HIS A 148 -20.73 4.66 14.75
N GLU A 149 -21.77 3.85 14.95
CA GLU A 149 -21.71 2.39 14.82
C GLU A 149 -21.23 1.94 13.44
N ASP A 150 -21.82 2.51 12.37
CA ASP A 150 -21.44 2.17 11.00
C ASP A 150 -19.99 2.53 10.68
N VAL A 151 -19.52 3.70 11.14
CA VAL A 151 -18.15 4.17 10.91
C VAL A 151 -17.16 3.25 11.63
N LYS A 152 -17.45 2.91 12.90
CA LYS A 152 -16.64 1.95 13.67
C LYS A 152 -16.56 0.59 13.00
N PHE A 153 -17.69 0.10 12.47
CA PHE A 153 -17.73 -1.18 11.78
C PHE A 153 -16.84 -1.16 10.53
N LEU A 154 -16.97 -0.13 9.70
CA LEU A 154 -16.19 0.04 8.48
C LEU A 154 -14.69 0.22 8.79
N GLU A 155 -14.34 0.98 9.84
CA GLU A 155 -12.96 1.20 10.30
C GLU A 155 -12.34 -0.10 10.83
N LYS A 156 -13.05 -0.82 11.71
CA LYS A 156 -12.58 -2.12 12.25
C LYS A 156 -12.38 -3.18 11.17
N SER A 157 -13.18 -3.14 10.11
CA SER A 157 -13.08 -4.04 8.97
C SER A 157 -11.92 -3.68 8.03
N GLY A 158 -11.27 -2.53 8.25
CA GLY A 158 -10.18 -2.03 7.41
C GLY A 158 -10.61 -1.50 6.05
N TRP A 159 -11.91 -1.25 5.85
CA TRP A 159 -12.48 -0.77 4.59
C TRP A 159 -12.39 0.75 4.47
N ILE A 160 -12.47 1.45 5.60
CA ILE A 160 -12.12 2.87 5.68
C ILE A 160 -10.93 3.04 6.63
N GLU A 161 -10.11 4.04 6.37
CA GLU A 161 -8.88 4.31 7.13
C GLU A 161 -8.92 5.75 7.66
N ALA A 162 -8.59 5.93 8.93
CA ALA A 162 -8.46 7.26 9.52
C ALA A 162 -7.13 7.90 9.07
N LEU A 163 -7.22 9.08 8.46
CA LEU A 163 -6.08 9.88 8.01
C LEU A 163 -5.57 10.82 9.09
N THR A 164 -6.48 11.52 9.77
CA THR A 164 -6.16 12.49 10.83
C THR A 164 -7.31 12.61 11.81
N TYR A 165 -7.02 13.14 12.99
CA TYR A 165 -7.97 13.43 14.05
C TYR A 165 -8.30 14.92 14.02
N ILE A 166 -9.58 15.26 14.02
CA ILE A 166 -10.05 16.65 14.20
C ILE A 166 -10.28 16.88 15.70
N SER A 167 -10.88 15.90 16.37
CA SER A 167 -11.09 15.84 17.82
C SER A 167 -11.02 14.39 18.29
N ASP A 168 -11.24 14.16 19.60
CA ASP A 168 -11.35 12.79 20.15
C ASP A 168 -12.56 12.02 19.59
N GLU A 169 -13.56 12.74 19.08
CA GLU A 169 -14.84 12.20 18.60
C GLU A 169 -14.98 12.24 17.08
N GLU A 170 -14.12 12.98 16.38
CA GLU A 170 -14.23 13.20 14.94
C GLU A 170 -12.89 12.95 14.25
N LYS A 171 -12.92 12.07 13.23
CA LYS A 171 -11.74 11.76 12.42
C LYS A 171 -12.06 11.96 10.95
N VAL A 172 -11.02 12.29 10.19
CA VAL A 172 -11.07 12.29 8.73
C VAL A 172 -10.75 10.90 8.23
N TYR A 173 -11.67 10.32 7.46
CA TYR A 173 -11.54 8.99 6.89
C TYR A 173 -11.35 9.06 5.38
N GLN A 174 -10.70 8.03 4.84
CA GLN A 174 -10.65 7.72 3.41
C GLN A 174 -11.08 6.27 3.17
N LEU A 175 -11.52 5.97 1.94
CA LEU A 175 -11.75 4.59 1.53
C LEU A 175 -10.42 3.87 1.29
N ASN A 176 -10.29 2.63 1.77
CA ASN A 176 -9.12 1.80 1.51
C ASN A 176 -8.94 1.60 -0.01
N GLN A 177 -7.73 1.88 -0.50
CA GLN A 177 -7.43 1.86 -1.94
C GLN A 177 -7.63 0.48 -2.57
N THR A 178 -7.44 -0.58 -1.80
CA THR A 178 -7.58 -1.96 -2.27
C THR A 178 -9.02 -2.28 -2.68
N ILE A 179 -10.02 -1.66 -2.04
CA ILE A 179 -11.44 -1.90 -2.34
C ILE A 179 -12.08 -0.81 -3.21
N ARG A 180 -11.43 0.36 -3.32
CA ARG A 180 -11.99 1.56 -3.95
C ARG A 180 -12.51 1.32 -5.35
N LEU A 181 -11.70 0.71 -6.22
CA LEU A 181 -12.07 0.42 -7.60
C LEU A 181 -13.27 -0.52 -7.68
N TYR A 182 -13.27 -1.60 -6.89
CA TYR A 182 -14.38 -2.55 -6.88
C TYR A 182 -15.68 -1.94 -6.36
N ALA A 183 -15.63 -1.12 -5.31
CA ALA A 183 -16.80 -0.42 -4.80
C ALA A 183 -17.35 0.59 -5.82
N ASP A 184 -16.46 1.29 -6.53
CA ASP A 184 -16.82 2.23 -7.59
C ASP A 184 -17.48 1.52 -8.79
N ASP A 185 -16.90 0.41 -9.25
CA ASP A 185 -17.45 -0.42 -10.31
C ASP A 185 -18.85 -0.95 -9.95
N ARG A 186 -19.03 -1.42 -8.71
CA ARG A 186 -20.34 -1.90 -8.23
C ARG A 186 -21.39 -0.80 -8.19
N TRP A 187 -21.00 0.40 -7.77
CA TRP A 187 -21.92 1.52 -7.80
C TRP A 187 -22.29 1.91 -9.25
N ASN A 188 -21.32 1.87 -10.17
CA ASN A 188 -21.59 2.12 -11.59
C ASN A 188 -22.51 1.05 -12.21
N GLU A 189 -22.33 -0.23 -11.88
CA GLU A 189 -23.23 -1.31 -12.29
C GLU A 189 -24.65 -1.08 -11.80
N GLU A 190 -24.82 -0.69 -10.53
CA GLU A 190 -26.12 -0.37 -9.95
C GLU A 190 -26.78 0.84 -10.65
N VAL A 191 -26.02 1.90 -10.90
CA VAL A 191 -26.50 3.09 -11.62
C VAL A 191 -26.98 2.70 -13.02
N ASN A 192 -26.23 1.87 -13.74
CA ASN A 192 -26.63 1.37 -15.06
C ASN A 192 -27.92 0.55 -14.97
N PHE A 193 -27.96 -0.44 -14.07
CA PHE A 193 -29.14 -1.30 -13.88
C PHE A 193 -30.39 -0.49 -13.53
N ASN A 194 -30.28 0.45 -12.59
CA ASN A 194 -31.41 1.28 -12.17
C ASN A 194 -31.85 2.24 -13.28
N THR A 195 -30.91 2.77 -14.08
CA THR A 195 -31.25 3.61 -15.25
C THR A 195 -32.01 2.79 -16.30
N ASP A 196 -31.54 1.59 -16.62
CA ASP A 196 -32.21 0.71 -17.60
C ASP A 196 -33.60 0.27 -17.10
N HIS A 197 -33.71 -0.06 -15.81
CA HIS A 197 -34.99 -0.36 -15.15
C HIS A 197 -35.93 0.84 -15.19
N PHE A 198 -35.42 2.06 -14.96
CA PHE A 198 -36.21 3.28 -15.00
C PHE A 198 -36.90 3.48 -16.37
N HIS A 199 -36.22 3.16 -17.46
CA HIS A 199 -36.79 3.27 -18.80
C HIS A 199 -37.78 2.15 -19.17
N SER A 200 -37.85 1.07 -18.39
CA SER A 200 -38.62 -0.12 -18.73
C SER A 200 -39.82 -0.41 -17.83
N PHE A 201 -39.90 0.16 -16.62
CA PHE A 201 -41.04 -0.10 -15.72
C PHE A 201 -42.37 0.50 -16.21
N ASP A 202 -42.32 1.67 -16.85
CA ASP A 202 -43.44 2.33 -17.55
C ASP A 202 -42.91 3.43 -18.47
N ALA A 203 -43.00 3.20 -19.78
CA ALA A 203 -42.41 4.10 -20.77
C ALA A 203 -43.04 5.50 -20.75
N GLU A 204 -44.35 5.60 -20.53
CA GLU A 204 -45.05 6.90 -20.53
C GLU A 204 -44.67 7.76 -19.33
N THR A 205 -44.65 7.20 -18.12
CA THR A 205 -44.21 7.90 -16.90
C THR A 205 -42.72 8.27 -16.99
N ALA A 206 -41.86 7.35 -17.43
CA ALA A 206 -40.44 7.61 -17.59
C ALA A 206 -40.18 8.76 -18.59
N ILE A 207 -40.82 8.75 -19.76
CA ILE A 207 -40.71 9.81 -20.77
C ILE A 207 -41.19 11.15 -20.20
N SER A 208 -42.31 11.14 -19.46
CA SER A 208 -42.88 12.35 -18.85
C SER A 208 -41.90 12.97 -17.84
N ILE A 209 -41.30 12.15 -16.97
CA ILE A 209 -40.28 12.59 -16.02
C ILE A 209 -39.04 13.11 -16.75
N ILE A 210 -38.51 12.37 -17.72
CA ILE A 210 -37.32 12.78 -18.51
C ILE A 210 -37.56 14.12 -19.21
N ASN A 211 -38.72 14.29 -19.84
CA ASN A 211 -39.05 15.53 -20.53
C ASN A 211 -39.15 16.70 -19.55
N ALA A 212 -39.82 16.49 -18.41
CA ALA A 212 -39.92 17.48 -17.34
C ALA A 212 -38.57 17.88 -16.73
N MET A 213 -37.66 16.91 -16.55
CA MET A 213 -36.31 17.18 -16.04
C MET A 213 -35.43 17.90 -17.08
N SER A 214 -35.73 17.77 -18.37
CA SER A 214 -34.95 18.38 -19.46
C SER A 214 -35.46 19.74 -19.95
N ASP A 215 -36.75 20.05 -19.79
CA ASP A 215 -37.38 21.23 -20.41
C ASP A 215 -37.86 22.28 -19.39
N VAL A 216 -37.65 23.55 -19.73
CA VAL A 216 -37.97 24.70 -18.86
C VAL A 216 -39.46 25.05 -18.92
N LYS A 217 -40.17 24.69 -19.99
CA LYS A 217 -41.54 25.16 -20.28
C LYS A 217 -42.67 24.19 -19.94
N ILE A 218 -42.39 22.91 -19.68
CA ILE A 218 -43.42 21.91 -19.42
C ILE A 218 -43.81 21.98 -17.94
N LYS A 219 -45.11 22.19 -17.67
CA LYS A 219 -45.69 21.89 -16.36
C LYS A 219 -45.63 20.37 -16.22
N ALA A 220 -44.78 19.91 -15.31
CA ALA A 220 -44.53 18.50 -15.12
C ALA A 220 -45.68 17.89 -14.32
N GLU A 221 -46.65 17.32 -15.04
CA GLU A 221 -47.79 16.64 -14.44
C GLU A 221 -47.64 15.13 -14.56
N LEU A 222 -47.86 14.41 -13.46
CA LEU A 222 -47.90 12.95 -13.42
C LEU A 222 -49.26 12.50 -12.90
N ASP A 223 -49.78 11.40 -13.43
CA ASP A 223 -50.99 10.75 -12.92
C ASP A 223 -50.70 10.16 -11.52
N GLU A 224 -51.61 10.38 -10.57
CA GLU A 224 -51.47 9.96 -9.18
C GLU A 224 -51.27 8.45 -9.02
N PHE A 225 -52.01 7.65 -9.80
CA PHE A 225 -51.92 6.20 -9.73
C PHE A 225 -50.53 5.75 -10.17
N ASN A 226 -50.05 6.25 -11.30
CA ASN A 226 -48.72 5.90 -11.82
C ASN A 226 -47.60 6.36 -10.88
N PHE A 227 -47.68 7.60 -10.36
CA PHE A 227 -46.67 8.09 -9.43
C PHE A 227 -46.64 7.28 -8.13
N SER A 228 -47.80 6.99 -7.54
CA SER A 228 -47.87 6.18 -6.31
C SER A 228 -47.41 4.74 -6.55
N PHE A 229 -47.74 4.15 -7.69
CA PHE A 229 -47.40 2.77 -8.01
C PHE A 229 -45.90 2.59 -8.29
N TYR A 230 -45.30 3.52 -9.02
CA TYR A 230 -43.87 3.46 -9.40
C TYR A 230 -42.94 4.29 -8.51
N LYS A 231 -43.44 4.84 -7.38
CA LYS A 231 -42.67 5.71 -6.49
C LYS A 231 -41.33 5.08 -6.09
N SER A 232 -41.34 3.81 -5.69
CA SER A 232 -40.12 3.09 -5.29
C SER A 232 -39.10 2.93 -6.44
N ASP A 233 -39.57 2.82 -7.68
CA ASP A 233 -38.70 2.71 -8.85
C ASP A 233 -38.12 4.07 -9.24
N ILE A 234 -38.92 5.14 -9.12
CA ILE A 234 -38.46 6.52 -9.27
C ILE A 234 -37.41 6.84 -8.20
N GLU A 235 -37.65 6.44 -6.95
CA GLU A 235 -36.74 6.65 -5.82
C GLU A 235 -35.38 5.95 -5.99
N LYS A 236 -35.21 5.00 -6.91
CA LYS A 236 -33.89 4.41 -7.19
C LYS A 236 -32.94 5.42 -7.85
N CYS A 237 -33.47 6.27 -8.73
CA CYS A 237 -32.69 7.25 -9.50
C CYS A 237 -32.80 8.67 -8.93
N PHE A 238 -33.88 8.95 -8.18
CA PHE A 238 -34.20 10.29 -7.68
C PHE A 238 -34.38 10.31 -6.15
N GLU A 239 -34.03 11.43 -5.53
CA GLU A 239 -34.55 11.81 -4.22
C GLU A 239 -35.91 12.47 -4.43
N VAL A 240 -36.93 11.97 -3.73
CA VAL A 240 -38.31 12.46 -3.82
C VAL A 240 -38.64 13.23 -2.55
N SER A 241 -38.88 14.53 -2.68
CA SER A 241 -39.25 15.40 -1.56
C SER A 241 -40.68 15.90 -1.74
N GLU A 242 -41.53 15.69 -0.74
CA GLU A 242 -42.92 16.17 -0.75
C GLU A 242 -43.00 17.59 -0.19
N PHE A 243 -43.65 18.50 -0.92
CA PHE A 243 -43.91 19.88 -0.48
C PHE A 243 -45.36 20.08 -0.08
N THR A 244 -46.28 19.46 -0.84
CA THR A 244 -47.72 19.39 -0.56
C THR A 244 -48.24 18.06 -1.08
N GLU A 245 -49.48 17.68 -0.74
CA GLU A 245 -50.11 16.42 -1.18
C GLU A 245 -50.02 16.18 -2.70
N THR A 246 -49.98 17.24 -3.51
CA THR A 246 -49.92 17.18 -4.97
C THR A 246 -48.66 17.79 -5.57
N LEU A 247 -47.65 18.17 -4.77
CA LEU A 247 -46.44 18.80 -5.28
C LEU A 247 -45.19 18.15 -4.69
N TYR A 248 -44.36 17.63 -5.58
CA TYR A 248 -43.14 16.89 -5.24
C TYR A 248 -41.94 17.48 -5.98
N SER A 249 -40.78 17.42 -5.36
CA SER A 249 -39.51 17.63 -6.04
C SER A 249 -38.83 16.30 -6.31
N LEU A 250 -38.36 16.13 -7.55
CA LEU A 250 -37.44 15.07 -7.94
C LEU A 250 -36.06 15.68 -8.13
N ARG A 251 -35.10 15.24 -7.31
CA ARG A 251 -33.68 15.56 -7.46
C ARG A 251 -32.92 14.34 -7.92
N PHE A 252 -32.06 14.45 -8.93
CA PHE A 252 -31.19 13.34 -9.30
C PHE A 252 -30.32 12.93 -8.12
N LYS A 253 -30.27 11.64 -7.83
CA LYS A 253 -29.24 11.08 -6.96
C LYS A 253 -27.87 11.21 -7.65
N GLU A 254 -26.83 11.11 -6.84
CA GLU A 254 -25.47 11.25 -7.34
C GLU A 254 -25.17 10.28 -8.50
N ARG A 255 -24.42 10.76 -9.52
CA ARG A 255 -24.10 10.09 -10.79
C ARG A 255 -25.25 9.91 -11.78
N TYR A 256 -26.51 9.87 -11.34
CA TYR A 256 -27.64 9.66 -12.24
C TYR A 256 -27.83 10.84 -13.21
N GLU A 257 -27.69 12.10 -12.77
CA GLU A 257 -27.82 13.27 -13.66
C GLU A 257 -26.88 13.17 -14.87
N LYS A 258 -25.60 12.85 -14.61
CA LYS A 258 -24.59 12.69 -15.65
C LYS A 258 -24.94 11.51 -16.57
N LYS A 259 -25.33 10.36 -15.98
CA LYS A 259 -25.71 9.17 -16.75
C LYS A 259 -26.88 9.43 -17.69
N PHE A 260 -27.94 10.08 -17.21
CA PHE A 260 -29.10 10.45 -18.02
C PHE A 260 -28.73 11.49 -19.10
N SER A 261 -27.89 12.47 -18.77
CA SER A 261 -27.40 13.47 -19.73
C SER A 261 -26.62 12.84 -20.89
N GLU A 262 -25.76 11.86 -20.59
CA GLU A 262 -25.00 11.10 -21.59
C GLU A 262 -25.93 10.25 -22.47
N LEU A 263 -26.93 9.58 -21.88
CA LEU A 263 -27.86 8.72 -22.59
C LEU A 263 -28.76 9.49 -23.56
N HIS A 264 -29.27 10.65 -23.14
CA HIS A 264 -30.22 11.44 -23.93
C HIS A 264 -29.58 12.57 -24.76
N LEU A 265 -28.25 12.76 -24.65
CA LEU A 265 -27.50 13.80 -25.34
C LEU A 265 -28.09 15.21 -25.14
N LYS A 266 -28.62 15.49 -23.94
CA LYS A 266 -29.23 16.77 -23.57
C LYS A 266 -28.97 17.10 -22.10
N PRO A 267 -28.91 18.39 -21.73
CA PRO A 267 -28.76 18.77 -20.34
C PRO A 267 -30.05 18.49 -19.55
N PHE A 268 -29.88 18.13 -18.28
CA PHE A 268 -30.96 18.00 -17.32
C PHE A 268 -30.81 19.02 -16.20
N ARG A 269 -31.91 19.37 -15.55
CA ARG A 269 -31.88 20.08 -14.27
C ARG A 269 -31.61 19.07 -13.16
N SER A 270 -30.73 19.40 -12.22
CA SER A 270 -30.47 18.54 -11.06
C SER A 270 -31.73 18.30 -10.21
N GLU A 271 -32.64 19.28 -10.17
CA GLU A 271 -33.88 19.23 -9.40
C GLU A 271 -35.06 19.86 -10.18
N ARG A 272 -36.26 19.28 -10.06
CA ARG A 272 -37.49 19.81 -10.66
C ARG A 272 -38.73 19.49 -9.83
N LEU A 273 -39.67 20.44 -9.82
CA LEU A 273 -40.99 20.28 -9.22
C LEU A 273 -41.98 19.62 -10.20
N PHE A 274 -42.76 18.69 -9.67
CA PHE A 274 -43.80 17.93 -10.33
C PHE A 274 -45.11 18.09 -9.58
N SER A 275 -46.18 18.39 -10.30
CA SER A 275 -47.53 18.36 -9.75
C SER A 275 -48.19 17.02 -10.05
N ILE A 276 -48.79 16.38 -9.06
CA ILE A 276 -49.57 15.17 -9.24
C ILE A 276 -51.00 15.55 -9.57
N LYS A 277 -51.50 14.99 -10.68
CA LYS A 277 -52.89 15.15 -11.08
C LYS A 277 -53.72 14.06 -10.40
N VAL A 278 -54.48 14.46 -9.39
CA VAL A 278 -55.52 13.65 -8.77
C VAL A 278 -56.63 13.46 -9.80
N ARG A 279 -57.04 12.23 -10.08
CA ARG A 279 -58.24 12.01 -10.90
C ARG A 279 -59.44 12.50 -10.10
N GLU A 280 -60.15 13.50 -10.61
CA GLU A 280 -61.50 13.77 -10.11
C GLU A 280 -62.33 12.51 -10.34
N ASN A 281 -62.92 11.97 -9.26
CA ASN A 281 -63.93 10.92 -9.36
C ASN A 281 -64.98 11.39 -10.36
N ILE A 282 -64.99 10.79 -11.54
CA ILE A 282 -66.13 10.90 -12.45
C ILE A 282 -67.30 10.28 -11.66
N PRO A 283 -68.38 11.03 -11.36
CA PRO A 283 -69.54 10.45 -10.71
C PRO A 283 -69.98 9.26 -11.57
N ASP A 284 -70.23 8.12 -10.94
CA ASP A 284 -70.83 6.95 -11.60
C ASP A 284 -71.95 7.45 -12.51
N LEU A 285 -71.71 7.42 -13.83
CA LEU A 285 -72.81 7.48 -14.77
C LEU A 285 -73.57 6.19 -14.53
N ASP A 286 -74.72 6.32 -13.88
CA ASP A 286 -75.74 5.28 -13.73
C ASP A 286 -75.79 4.45 -15.02
N ILE A 287 -75.19 3.26 -14.96
CA ILE A 287 -75.36 2.24 -15.99
C ILE A 287 -76.75 1.65 -15.73
N PRO A 288 -77.75 1.88 -16.59
CA PRO A 288 -79.04 1.27 -16.40
C PRO A 288 -78.89 -0.24 -16.68
N PHE A 289 -79.21 -1.05 -15.67
CA PHE A 289 -79.43 -2.49 -15.80
C PHE A 289 -80.65 -2.79 -16.67
#